data_AF-A0A963WC64-F1
#
_entry.id   AF-A0A963WC64-F1
#
_cell.length_a   1.000
_cell.length_b   1.000
_cell.length_c   1.000
_cell.angle_alpha   90.00
_cell.angle_beta   90.00
_cell.angle_gamma   90.00
#
_symmetry.space_group_name_H-M   'P 1'
#
loop_
_entity.id
_entity.type
_entity.pdbx_description
1 polymer ?
#
loop_
_entity_poly.entity_id
_entity_poly.type
_entity_poly.pdbx_seq_one_letter_code
_entity_poly.pdbx_strand_id
1 'polypeptide(L)'
;AVIALTGHREQLGAIAELTPEGQRQLDALGRRATIDALRVHLLEHFERVSLPRRWRFPAGLPYNERGKLPLDALQSLFDEAAAP
;
A
#
# COMPACT_ATOMS: atom_id res chain seq x y z
N ALA A 1 -3.61 2.05 -5.23
CA ALA A 1 -3.24 3.48 -5.28
C ALA A 1 -1.81 3.69 -4.79
N VAL A 2 -1.10 4.69 -5.30
CA VAL A 2 0.22 5.10 -4.82
C VAL A 2 0.17 6.59 -4.48
N ILE A 3 0.67 6.97 -3.31
CA ILE A 3 0.68 8.36 -2.82
C ILE A 3 2.07 8.76 -2.33
N ALA A 4 2.37 10.06 -2.41
CA ALA A 4 3.51 10.63 -1.68
C ALA A 4 3.15 10.79 -0.20
N LEU A 5 4.04 10.31 0.66
CA LEU A 5 3.99 10.49 2.10
C LEU A 5 5.01 11.55 2.47
N THR A 6 4.53 12.64 3.07
CA THR A 6 5.34 13.75 3.53
C THR A 6 5.79 13.52 4.97
N GLY A 7 6.97 14.02 5.32
CA GLY A 7 7.63 13.82 6.60
C GLY A 7 9.08 14.28 6.53
N HIS A 8 9.96 13.74 7.38
CA HIS A 8 11.40 14.08 7.33
C HIS A 8 12.07 13.75 5.99
N ARG A 9 11.54 12.76 5.27
CA ARG A 9 11.94 12.42 3.90
C ARG A 9 10.70 12.03 3.11
N GLU A 10 10.59 12.53 1.89
CA GLU A 10 9.52 12.09 0.99
C GLU A 10 9.66 10.61 0.64
N GLN A 11 8.56 9.88 0.75
CA GLN A 11 8.52 8.45 0.45
C GLN A 11 7.22 8.11 -0.27
N LEU A 12 7.27 7.08 -1.11
CA LEU A 12 6.06 6.54 -1.74
C LEU A 12 5.39 5.51 -0.83
N GLY A 13 4.07 5.65 -0.68
CA GLY A 13 3.18 4.71 -0.03
C GLY A 13 2.31 4.00 -1.05
N ALA A 14 2.25 2.67 -1.00
CA ALA A 14 1.31 1.86 -1.79
C ALA A 14 0.15 1.37 -0.92
N ILE A 15 -1.06 1.54 -1.43
CA ILE A 15 -2.29 0.98 -0.88
C ILE A 15 -2.85 0.02 -1.92
N ALA A 16 -2.98 -1.25 -1.58
CA ALA A 16 -3.52 -2.27 -2.46
C ALA A 16 -4.55 -3.12 -1.71
N GLU A 17 -5.72 -3.30 -2.32
CA GLU A 17 -6.67 -4.31 -1.88
C GLU A 17 -6.21 -5.65 -2.48
N LEU A 18 -5.99 -6.65 -1.63
CA LEU A 18 -5.53 -7.96 -2.08
C LEU A 18 -6.73 -8.77 -2.59
N THR A 19 -6.50 -9.56 -3.63
CA THR A 19 -7.46 -10.59 -4.02
C THR A 19 -7.56 -11.66 -2.92
N PRO A 20 -8.60 -12.52 -2.92
CA PRO A 20 -8.68 -13.62 -1.96
C PRO A 20 -7.47 -14.56 -1.96
N GLU A 21 -6.82 -14.73 -3.11
CA GLU A 21 -5.54 -15.47 -3.19
C GLU A 21 -4.40 -14.68 -2.54
N GLY A 22 -4.29 -13.39 -2.84
CA GLY A 22 -3.28 -12.53 -2.22
C GLY A 22 -3.44 -12.42 -0.70
N GLN A 23 -4.67 -12.40 -0.20
CA GLN A 23 -4.95 -12.42 1.24
C GLN A 23 -4.50 -13.74 1.87
N ARG A 24 -4.83 -14.89 1.25
CA ARG A 24 -4.33 -16.20 1.72
C ARG A 24 -2.81 -16.26 1.74
N GLN A 25 -2.13 -15.70 0.74
CA GLN A 25 -0.68 -15.61 0.73
C GLN A 25 -0.14 -14.68 1.83
N LEU A 26 -0.80 -13.54 2.08
CA LEU A 26 -0.46 -12.65 3.17
C LEU A 26 -0.59 -13.34 4.53
N ASP A 27 -1.65 -14.11 4.73
CA ASP A 27 -1.91 -14.84 5.97
C ASP A 27 -0.92 -16.00 6.16
N ALA A 28 -0.56 -16.70 5.09
CA ALA A 28 0.33 -17.86 5.13
C ALA A 28 1.82 -17.49 5.21
N LEU A 29 2.26 -16.48 4.46
CA LEU A 29 3.68 -16.11 4.29
C LEU A 29 4.07 -14.84 5.04
N GLY A 30 3.07 -14.08 5.49
CA GLY A 30 3.25 -12.84 6.20
C GLY A 30 3.57 -11.64 5.30
N ARG A 31 3.45 -10.46 5.92
CA ARG A 31 3.56 -9.15 5.25
C ARG A 31 4.86 -8.96 4.47
N ARG A 32 5.99 -9.44 4.99
CA ARG A 32 7.30 -9.24 4.37
C ARG A 32 7.40 -9.95 3.03
N ALA A 33 7.01 -11.23 2.98
CA ALA A 33 7.06 -12.04 1.77
C ALA A 33 6.14 -11.47 0.69
N THR A 34 4.92 -11.07 1.05
CA THR A 34 3.97 -10.42 0.12
C THR A 34 4.55 -9.14 -0.48
N ILE A 35 5.13 -8.26 0.35
CA ILE A 35 5.74 -7.01 -0.13
C ILE A 35 6.93 -7.30 -1.04
N ASP A 36 7.78 -8.28 -0.68
CA ASP A 36 8.96 -8.59 -1.48
C ASP A 36 8.57 -9.18 -2.85
N ALA A 37 7.53 -10.02 -2.92
CA ALA A 37 6.97 -10.49 -4.20
C ALA A 37 6.45 -9.34 -5.07
N LEU A 38 5.70 -8.40 -4.47
CA LEU A 38 5.21 -7.21 -5.17
C LEU A 38 6.37 -6.32 -5.64
N ARG A 39 7.42 -6.16 -4.83
CA ARG A 39 8.63 -5.40 -5.21
C ARG A 39 9.36 -6.02 -6.39
N VAL A 40 9.53 -7.34 -6.40
CA VAL A 40 10.16 -8.06 -7.52
C VAL A 40 9.40 -7.76 -8.82
N HIS A 41 8.07 -7.90 -8.80
CA HIS A 41 7.26 -7.58 -9.97
C HIS A 41 7.36 -6.10 -10.38
N LEU A 42 7.32 -5.17 -9.43
CA LEU A 42 7.47 -3.73 -9.75
C LEU A 42 8.84 -3.39 -10.34
N LEU A 43 9.91 -4.09 -9.94
CA LEU A 43 11.26 -3.85 -10.47
C LEU A 43 11.40 -4.23 -11.96
N GLU A 44 10.47 -5.01 -12.51
CA GLU A 44 10.42 -5.31 -13.94
C GLU A 44 9.98 -4.09 -14.76
N HIS A 45 9.34 -3.12 -14.11
CA HIS A 45 8.72 -1.96 -14.78
C HIS A 45 9.21 -0.61 -14.25
N PHE A 46 9.81 -0.57 -13.06
CA PHE A 46 10.17 0.66 -12.35
C PHE A 46 11.57 0.56 -11.73
N GLU A 47 12.26 1.70 -11.67
CA GLU A 47 13.55 1.80 -10.98
C GLU A 47 13.39 1.66 -9.46
N ARG A 48 14.40 1.08 -8.79
CA ARG A 48 14.36 0.86 -7.34
C ARG A 48 14.07 2.10 -6.49
N VAL A 49 14.44 3.29 -6.98
CA VAL A 49 14.22 4.55 -6.27
C VAL A 49 12.75 4.99 -6.27
N SER A 50 11.94 4.55 -7.24
CA SER A 50 10.52 4.88 -7.35
C SER A 50 9.61 3.81 -6.72
N LEU A 51 10.17 2.77 -6.11
CA LEU A 51 9.35 1.75 -5.44
C LEU A 51 8.78 2.25 -4.10
N PRO A 52 7.53 1.86 -3.77
CA PRO A 52 6.92 2.17 -2.49
C PRO A 52 7.73 1.65 -1.30
N ARG A 53 7.97 2.53 -0.33
CA ARG A 53 8.67 2.21 0.92
C ARG A 53 7.69 1.78 2.01
N ARG A 54 6.51 2.37 2.02
CA ARG A 54 5.41 2.01 2.91
C ARG A 54 4.31 1.31 2.12
N TRP A 55 3.69 0.34 2.76
CA TRP A 55 2.65 -0.49 2.16
C TRP A 55 1.46 -0.56 3.12
N ARG A 56 0.24 -0.62 2.60
CA ARG A 56 -1.00 -0.91 3.33
C ARG A 56 -1.89 -1.82 2.49
N PHE A 57 -2.53 -2.77 3.18
CA PHE A 57 -3.43 -3.74 2.58
C PHE A 57 -4.78 -3.68 3.30
N PRO A 58 -5.59 -2.64 3.05
CA PRO A 58 -6.92 -2.56 3.64
C PRO A 58 -7.85 -3.60 3.00
N ALA A 59 -8.91 -3.98 3.71
CA ALA A 59 -9.95 -4.86 3.17
C ALA A 59 -10.74 -4.23 2.02
N GLY A 60 -10.73 -2.89 1.93
CA GLY A 60 -11.34 -2.13 0.84
C GLY A 60 -10.62 -0.80 0.67
N LEU A 61 -10.48 -0.34 -0.56
CA LEU A 61 -10.00 1.02 -0.81
C LEU A 61 -11.04 2.06 -0.36
N PRO A 62 -10.63 3.20 0.23
CA PRO A 62 -11.54 4.19 0.81
C PRO A 62 -12.14 5.10 -0.28
N TYR A 63 -13.03 4.54 -1.08
CA TYR A 63 -13.78 5.31 -2.08
C TYR A 63 -14.83 6.21 -1.41
N ASN A 64 -15.01 7.42 -1.93
CA ASN A 64 -16.18 8.23 -1.58
C ASN A 64 -17.42 7.84 -2.40
N GLU A 65 -18.57 8.43 -2.07
CA GLU A 65 -19.86 8.18 -2.75
C GLU A 65 -19.84 8.42 -4.27
N ARG A 66 -18.81 9.13 -4.77
CA ARG A 66 -18.60 9.41 -6.20
C ARG A 66 -17.52 8.51 -6.84
N GLY A 67 -17.09 7.47 -6.14
CA GLY A 67 -16.07 6.52 -6.62
C GLY A 67 -14.65 7.10 -6.72
N LYS A 68 -14.36 8.24 -6.08
CA LYS A 68 -13.00 8.78 -6.00
C LYS A 68 -12.27 8.24 -4.78
N LEU A 69 -10.95 8.21 -4.82
CA LEU A 69 -10.10 7.94 -3.66
C LEU A 69 -9.57 9.29 -3.12
N PRO A 70 -10.16 9.85 -2.06
CA PRO A 70 -9.70 11.10 -1.48
C PRO A 70 -8.26 10.93 -0.94
N LEU A 71 -7.40 11.91 -1.18
CA LEU A 71 -5.99 11.82 -0.78
C LEU A 71 -5.84 11.73 0.74
N ASP A 72 -6.64 12.48 1.48
CA ASP A 72 -6.69 12.48 2.94
C ASP A 72 -7.06 11.10 3.50
N ALA A 73 -8.06 10.43 2.90
CA ALA A 73 -8.45 9.08 3.29
C ALA A 73 -7.38 8.03 2.98
N LEU A 74 -6.57 8.23 1.93
CA LEU A 74 -5.43 7.35 1.65
C LEU A 74 -4.25 7.63 2.60
N GLN A 75 -4.01 8.90 2.95
CA GLN A 75 -2.96 9.32 3.87
C GLN A 75 -3.22 8.78 5.29
N SER A 76 -4.46 8.84 5.76
CA SER A 76 -4.84 8.36 7.10
C SER A 76 -4.56 6.87 7.32
N LEU A 77 -4.52 6.05 6.26
CA LEU A 77 -4.10 4.65 6.34
C LEU A 77 -2.64 4.47 6.77
N PHE A 78 -1.80 5.51 6.66
CA PHE A 78 -0.40 5.47 7.07
C PHE A 78 -0.12 6.14 8.41
N ASP A 79 -1.12 6.79 9.01
CA ASP A 79 -0.99 7.40 10.32
C ASP A 79 -0.82 6.33 11.38
N GLU A 80 0.16 6.52 12.26
CA GLU A 80 0.67 5.52 13.20
C GLU A 80 -0.31 5.24 14.37
N ALA A 81 -1.44 5.96 14.43
CA ALA A 81 -2.42 5.93 15.52
C ALA A 81 -3.73 5.18 15.21
N ALA A 82 -3.93 4.65 14.00
CA ALA A 82 -5.15 3.94 13.64
C ALA A 82 -4.96 2.41 13.71
N ALA A 83 -4.64 1.90 14.90
CA ALA A 83 -4.97 0.53 15.28
C ALA A 83 -5.61 0.59 16.68
N PRO A 84 -6.84 0.10 16.86
CA PRO A 84 -7.35 -0.17 18.21
C PRO A 84 -6.52 -1.28 18.89
#